data_AF-A0A4Y2BPR5-F1
#
_entry.id   AF-A0A4Y2BPR5-F1
#
_cell.length_a   1.000
_cell.length_b   1.000
_cell.length_c   1.000
_cell.angle_alpha   90.00
_cell.angle_beta   90.00
_cell.angle_gamma   90.00
#
_symmetry.space_group_name_H-M   'P 1'
#
loop_
_entity.id
_entity.type
_entity.pdbx_description
1 polymer ?
#
loop_
_entity_poly.entity_id
_entity_poly.type
_entity_poly.pdbx_seq_one_letter_code
_entity_poly.pdbx_strand_id
1 'polypeptide(L)'
;TNNLQAANQYGFTVNKSSEETIVDFIDEIEITKSTKQHALVISLDIKGRQVALNTPQGPATLPQHRGCPQGSCTGPAFWNLVANEVLTQSWPEGVHLQADDFIFLIKAPTKAKVKSLANEALN
;
A
#
# COMPACT_ATOMS: atom_id res chain seq x y z
N THR A 1 -2.81 -20.11 -13.10
CA THR A 1 -2.46 -19.40 -11.84
C THR A 1 -3.08 -18.03 -11.93
N ASN A 2 -4.12 -17.76 -11.15
CA ASN A 2 -4.80 -16.47 -11.20
C ASN A 2 -3.85 -15.43 -10.61
N ASN A 3 -3.37 -14.53 -11.47
CA ASN A 3 -2.40 -13.50 -11.14
C ASN A 3 -3.12 -12.38 -10.39
N LEU A 4 -3.40 -12.63 -9.10
CA LEU A 4 -4.18 -11.76 -8.21
C LEU A 4 -3.30 -10.74 -7.47
N GLN A 5 -2.09 -10.45 -7.94
CA GLN A 5 -1.19 -9.48 -7.29
C GLN A 5 -1.11 -8.20 -8.11
N ALA A 6 -1.29 -7.06 -7.45
CA ALA A 6 -1.19 -5.75 -8.07
C ALA A 6 0.23 -5.49 -8.60
N ALA A 7 0.32 -4.79 -9.74
CA ALA A 7 1.59 -4.56 -10.44
C ALA A 7 2.60 -3.78 -9.58
N ASN A 8 2.11 -2.93 -8.70
CA ASN A 8 2.81 -2.08 -7.75
C ASN A 8 3.05 -2.74 -6.36
N GLN A 9 2.83 -4.06 -6.24
CA GLN A 9 3.22 -4.84 -5.07
C GLN A 9 4.62 -5.41 -5.26
N TYR A 10 5.56 -5.03 -4.40
CA TYR A 10 6.97 -5.45 -4.47
C TYR A 10 7.35 -6.34 -3.28
N GLY A 11 6.77 -6.09 -2.10
CA GLY A 11 7.00 -6.89 -0.91
C GLY A 11 6.61 -8.35 -1.14
N PHE A 12 7.50 -9.26 -0.74
CA PHE A 12 7.31 -10.72 -0.78
C PHE A 12 6.78 -11.26 -2.12
N THR A 13 7.21 -10.66 -3.23
CA THR A 13 6.80 -11.02 -4.58
C THR A 13 7.97 -11.63 -5.35
N VAL A 14 7.70 -12.66 -6.16
CA VAL A 14 8.75 -13.34 -6.94
C VAL A 14 9.27 -12.39 -8.01
N ASN A 15 10.60 -12.31 -8.16
CA ASN A 15 11.28 -11.41 -9.09
C ASN A 15 11.01 -9.92 -8.85
N LYS A 16 10.71 -9.53 -7.61
CA LYS A 16 10.67 -8.13 -7.19
C LYS A 16 11.55 -7.90 -5.96
N SER A 17 12.10 -6.70 -5.83
CA SER A 17 12.91 -6.32 -4.67
C SER A 17 12.57 -4.92 -4.12
N SER A 18 13.04 -4.66 -2.90
CA SER A 18 12.93 -3.33 -2.27
C SER A 18 13.72 -2.28 -3.07
N GLU A 19 14.84 -2.66 -3.69
CA GLU A 19 15.62 -1.77 -4.55
C GLU A 19 14.83 -1.34 -5.79
N GLU A 20 14.12 -2.27 -6.45
CA GLU A 20 13.25 -1.93 -7.60
C GLU A 20 12.12 -0.99 -7.17
N THR A 21 11.54 -1.21 -5.99
CA THR A 21 10.51 -0.32 -5.41
C THR A 21 11.05 1.11 -5.29
N ILE A 22 12.27 1.26 -4.78
CA ILE A 22 12.90 2.57 -4.58
C ILE A 22 13.18 3.25 -5.92
N VAL A 23 13.69 2.51 -6.91
CA VAL A 23 13.98 3.04 -8.25
C VAL A 23 12.69 3.53 -8.90
N ASP A 24 11.65 2.69 -8.96
CA ASP A 24 10.37 3.05 -9.57
C ASP A 24 9.73 4.27 -8.88
N PHE A 25 9.87 4.36 -7.56
CA PHE A 25 9.38 5.50 -6.79
C PHE A 25 10.13 6.80 -7.09
N ILE A 26 11.46 6.74 -7.24
CA ILE A 26 12.29 7.89 -7.61
C ILE A 26 11.91 8.38 -9.01
N ASP A 27 11.76 7.47 -9.97
CA ASP A 27 11.38 7.79 -11.35
C ASP A 27 10.03 8.55 -11.38
N GLU A 28 9.06 8.08 -10.60
CA GLU A 28 7.74 8.73 -10.50
C GLU A 28 7.83 10.14 -9.88
N ILE A 29 8.71 10.35 -8.90
CA ILE A 29 9.00 11.68 -8.34
C ILE A 29 9.66 12.59 -9.39
N GLU A 30 10.61 12.07 -10.16
CA GLU A 30 11.29 12.83 -11.21
C GLU A 30 10.34 13.26 -12.32
N ILE A 31 9.45 12.36 -12.75
CA ILE A 31 8.36 12.67 -13.67
C ILE A 31 7.50 13.79 -13.10
N THR A 32 7.08 13.69 -11.84
CA THR A 32 6.24 14.70 -11.17
C THR A 32 6.92 16.08 -11.12
N LYS A 33 8.24 16.13 -10.91
CA LYS A 33 9.02 17.37 -10.96
C LYS A 33 9.09 17.93 -12.38
N SER A 34 9.32 17.08 -13.38
CA SER A 34 9.41 17.47 -14.79
C SER A 34 8.10 18.10 -15.30
N THR A 35 6.96 17.61 -14.81
CA THR A 35 5.62 18.12 -15.15
C THR A 35 5.22 19.36 -14.33
N LYS A 36 6.14 19.90 -13.51
CA LYS A 36 5.92 21.05 -12.62
C LYS A 36 4.74 20.86 -11.66
N GLN A 37 4.43 19.62 -11.31
CA GLN A 37 3.43 19.31 -10.31
C GLN A 37 4.02 19.41 -8.89
N HIS A 38 3.15 19.61 -7.92
CA HIS A 38 3.48 19.48 -6.51
C HIS A 38 3.31 18.02 -6.10
N ALA A 39 4.21 17.52 -5.26
CA ALA A 39 4.19 16.16 -4.74
C ALA A 39 4.07 16.15 -3.21
N LEU A 40 3.35 15.17 -2.68
CA LEU A 40 3.34 14.81 -1.26
C LEU A 40 3.58 13.31 -1.16
N VAL A 41 4.57 12.93 -0.35
CA VAL A 41 4.88 11.53 -0.05
C VAL A 41 4.35 11.20 1.34
N ILE A 42 3.64 10.08 1.46
CA ILE A 42 3.09 9.61 2.73
C ILE A 42 3.48 8.15 2.89
N SER A 43 4.19 7.83 3.95
CA SER A 43 4.45 6.45 4.39
C SER A 43 3.44 6.09 5.48
N LEU A 44 2.79 4.94 5.34
CA LEU A 44 1.81 4.45 6.31
C LEU A 44 2.37 3.24 7.04
N ASP A 45 2.20 3.25 8.37
CA ASP A 45 2.47 2.11 9.23
C ASP A 45 1.15 1.60 9.83
N ILE A 46 0.93 0.29 9.78
CA ILE A 46 -0.32 -0.33 10.25
C ILE A 46 -0.19 -0.69 11.73
N LYS A 47 -1.02 -0.05 12.57
CA LYS A 47 -1.13 -0.35 14.00
C LYS A 47 -2.52 -0.84 14.37
N GLY A 48 -2.65 -1.47 15.54
CA GLY A 48 -3.96 -1.87 16.07
C GLY A 48 -4.66 -2.96 15.26
N ARG A 49 -3.90 -3.93 14.75
CA ARG A 49 -4.44 -5.05 13.94
C ARG A 49 -5.42 -5.87 14.76
N GLN A 50 -6.51 -6.31 14.14
CA GLN A 50 -7.51 -7.19 14.70
C GLN A 50 -7.97 -8.20 13.65
N VAL A 51 -8.24 -9.43 14.10
CA VAL A 51 -8.73 -10.51 13.24
C VAL A 51 -10.23 -10.64 13.49
N ALA A 52 -11.03 -10.52 12.43
CA ALA A 52 -12.46 -10.73 12.46
C ALA A 52 -12.83 -11.97 11.62
N LEU A 53 -13.58 -12.89 12.21
CA LEU A 53 -14.01 -14.12 11.55
C LEU A 53 -15.52 -14.32 11.75
N ASN A 54 -16.21 -14.70 10.68
CA ASN A 54 -17.60 -15.13 10.78
C ASN A 54 -17.64 -16.62 11.13
N THR A 55 -18.18 -16.97 12.30
CA THR A 55 -18.36 -18.36 12.74
C THR A 55 -19.85 -18.74 12.72
N PRO A 56 -20.21 -20.04 12.76
CA PRO A 56 -21.60 -20.46 12.91
C PRO A 56 -22.27 -19.93 14.18
N GLN A 57 -21.50 -19.54 15.19
CA GLN A 57 -21.97 -18.96 16.45
C GLN A 57 -22.06 -17.43 16.40
N GLY A 58 -21.68 -16.81 15.28
CA GLY A 58 -21.66 -15.36 15.07
C GLY A 58 -20.26 -14.79 14.76
N PRO A 59 -20.14 -13.48 14.50
CA PRO A 59 -18.85 -12.83 14.29
C PRO A 59 -18.01 -12.86 15.57
N ALA A 60 -16.73 -13.20 15.43
CA ALA A 60 -15.74 -13.12 16.49
C ALA A 60 -14.65 -12.13 16.08
N THR A 61 -14.24 -11.25 17.01
CA THR A 61 -13.15 -10.30 16.79
C THR A 61 -12.11 -10.46 17.89
N LEU A 62 -10.84 -10.59 17.49
CA LEU A 62 -9.72 -10.77 18.39
C LEU A 62 -8.63 -9.74 18.09
N PRO A 63 -8.14 -9.00 19.09
CA PRO A 63 -7.03 -8.08 18.89
C PRO A 63 -5.74 -8.86 18.61
N GLN A 64 -4.98 -8.43 17.61
CA GLN A 64 -3.70 -9.03 17.23
C GLN A 64 -2.56 -8.15 17.76
N HIS A 65 -2.15 -8.42 19.00
CA HIS A 65 -1.02 -7.73 19.64
C HIS A 65 0.34 -8.32 19.25
N ARG A 66 0.38 -9.49 18.60
CA ARG A 66 1.63 -10.20 18.27
C ARG A 66 1.93 -10.16 16.77
N GLY A 67 3.21 -10.26 16.45
CA GLY A 67 3.69 -10.42 15.08
C GLY A 67 3.54 -11.85 14.57
N CYS A 68 3.94 -12.07 13.31
CA CYS A 68 4.14 -13.41 12.80
C CYS A 68 5.45 -13.99 13.36
N PRO A 69 5.50 -15.27 13.79
CA PRO A 69 6.77 -15.91 14.16
C PRO A 69 7.79 -15.81 13.03
N GLN A 70 9.03 -15.45 13.36
CA GLN A 70 10.11 -15.37 12.38
C GLN A 70 10.32 -16.75 11.72
N GLY A 71 10.39 -16.77 10.39
CA GLY A 71 10.49 -18.01 9.61
C GLY A 71 9.14 -18.65 9.27
N SER A 72 8.01 -18.02 9.61
CA SER A 72 6.70 -18.46 9.13
C SER A 72 6.57 -18.30 7.63
N CYS A 73 6.28 -19.41 6.93
CA CYS A 73 6.01 -19.41 5.49
C CYS A 73 4.71 -18.68 5.12
N THR A 74 3.77 -18.53 6.07
CA THR A 74 2.44 -17.96 5.80
C THR A 74 2.36 -16.45 6.04
N GLY A 75 3.31 -15.87 6.78
CA GLY A 75 3.38 -14.41 6.99
C GLY A 75 3.44 -13.62 5.69
N PRO A 76 4.40 -13.92 4.79
CA PRO A 76 4.50 -13.29 3.46
C PRO A 76 3.23 -13.40 2.62
N ALA A 77 2.59 -14.58 2.62
CA ALA A 77 1.36 -14.81 1.87
C ALA A 77 0.19 -13.96 2.42
N PHE A 78 0.08 -13.84 3.74
CA PHE A 78 -0.95 -13.02 4.37
C PHE A 78 -0.72 -11.52 4.11
N TRP A 79 0.53 -11.06 4.16
CA TRP A 79 0.87 -9.70 3.75
C TRP A 79 0.45 -9.43 2.31
N ASN A 80 0.74 -10.36 1.40
CA ASN A 80 0.38 -10.21 0.00
C ASN A 80 -1.13 -10.08 -0.23
N LEU A 81 -1.97 -10.70 0.61
CA LEU A 81 -3.42 -10.54 0.53
C LEU A 81 -3.85 -9.13 0.99
N VAL A 82 -3.34 -8.67 2.13
CA VAL A 82 -3.64 -7.35 2.68
C VAL A 82 -3.16 -6.25 1.75
N ALA A 83 -1.91 -6.34 1.26
CA ALA A 83 -1.33 -5.39 0.33
C ALA A 83 -2.12 -5.33 -0.97
N ASN A 84 -2.49 -6.47 -1.54
CA ASN A 84 -3.24 -6.50 -2.78
C ASN A 84 -4.62 -5.84 -2.66
N GLU A 85 -5.32 -6.05 -1.55
CA GLU A 85 -6.62 -5.40 -1.32
C GLU A 85 -6.51 -3.87 -1.36
N VAL A 86 -5.52 -3.31 -0.67
CA VAL A 86 -5.28 -1.86 -0.66
C VAL A 86 -4.81 -1.35 -2.03
N LEU A 87 -3.93 -2.08 -2.72
CA LEU A 87 -3.38 -1.67 -4.01
C LEU A 87 -4.41 -1.74 -5.16
N THR A 88 -5.39 -2.64 -5.06
CA THR A 88 -6.44 -2.81 -6.08
C THR A 88 -7.64 -1.89 -5.88
N GLN A 89 -7.69 -1.14 -4.78
CA GLN A 89 -8.72 -0.12 -4.57
C GLN A 89 -8.66 0.97 -5.65
N SER A 90 -9.82 1.56 -5.97
CA SER A 90 -9.87 2.72 -6.87
C SER A 90 -9.34 3.96 -6.14
N TRP A 91 -8.21 4.47 -6.62
CA TRP A 91 -7.60 5.69 -6.12
C TRP A 91 -7.91 6.88 -7.04
N PRO A 92 -8.05 8.11 -6.50
CA PRO A 92 -8.22 9.32 -7.30
C PRO A 92 -7.04 9.55 -8.27
N GLU A 93 -7.31 10.23 -9.39
CA GLU A 93 -6.25 10.62 -10.31
C GLU A 93 -5.19 11.49 -9.60
N GLY A 94 -3.92 11.16 -9.81
CA GLY A 94 -2.80 11.81 -9.15
C GLY A 94 -2.39 11.14 -7.83
N VAL A 95 -3.02 10.04 -7.43
CA VAL A 95 -2.56 9.18 -6.32
C VAL A 95 -1.88 7.95 -6.91
N HIS A 96 -0.60 7.80 -6.63
CA HIS A 96 0.17 6.61 -6.94
C HIS A 96 0.53 5.90 -5.63
N LEU A 97 0.39 4.58 -5.59
CA LEU A 97 0.63 3.76 -4.40
C LEU A 97 1.55 2.61 -4.79
N GLN A 98 2.50 2.25 -3.92
CA GLN A 98 3.32 1.04 -4.03
C GLN A 98 3.38 0.34 -2.67
N ALA A 99 3.67 -0.97 -2.67
CA ALA A 99 3.84 -1.75 -1.44
C ALA A 99 5.08 -2.65 -1.45
N ASP A 100 6.15 -2.20 -0.80
CA ASP A 100 7.05 -3.06 -0.01
C ASP A 100 6.70 -2.85 1.47
N ASP A 101 6.64 -1.56 1.82
CA ASP A 101 5.73 -0.99 2.80
C ASP A 101 4.76 -0.02 2.08
N PHE A 102 3.66 0.41 2.70
CA PHE A 102 2.69 1.28 2.02
C PHE A 102 3.22 2.71 1.85
N ILE A 103 3.45 3.12 0.61
CA ILE A 103 3.91 4.47 0.25
C ILE A 103 2.98 5.08 -0.79
N PHE A 104 2.41 6.24 -0.46
CA PHE A 104 1.61 7.06 -1.34
C PHE A 104 2.43 8.22 -1.89
N LEU A 105 2.35 8.43 -3.20
CA LEU A 105 2.77 9.65 -3.88
C LEU A 105 1.53 10.35 -4.43
N ILE A 106 1.25 11.53 -3.90
CA ILE A 106 0.12 12.35 -4.31
C ILE A 106 0.65 13.55 -5.08
N LYS A 107 0.27 13.65 -6.35
CA LYS A 107 0.72 14.70 -7.26
C LYS A 107 -0.44 15.51 -7.83
N ALA A 108 -0.28 16.84 -7.83
CA ALA A 108 -1.24 17.73 -8.46
C ALA A 108 -0.62 19.08 -8.86
N PRO A 109 -1.23 19.84 -9.79
CA PRO A 109 -0.71 21.15 -10.20
C PRO A 109 -0.60 22.18 -9.08
N THR A 110 -1.43 22.09 -8.03
CA THR A 110 -1.44 23.06 -6.92
C THR A 110 -1.38 22.36 -5.55
N LYS A 111 -0.75 23.02 -4.57
CA LYS A 111 -0.69 22.54 -3.18
C LYS A 111 -2.09 22.31 -2.57
N ALA A 112 -3.05 23.16 -2.90
CA ALA A 112 -4.43 23.01 -2.43
C ALA A 112 -5.06 21.71 -2.95
N LYS A 113 -4.84 21.37 -4.22
CA LYS A 113 -5.34 20.12 -4.80
C LYS A 113 -4.63 18.90 -4.22
N VAL A 114 -3.31 18.96 -3.98
CA VAL A 114 -2.57 17.89 -3.27
C VAL A 114 -3.20 17.62 -1.90
N LYS A 115 -3.49 18.67 -1.12
CA LYS A 115 -4.14 18.52 0.19
C LYS A 115 -5.53 17.90 0.08
N SER A 116 -6.32 18.30 -0.91
CA SER A 116 -7.65 17.73 -1.15
C SER A 116 -7.57 16.24 -1.48
N LEU A 117 -6.66 15.85 -2.37
CA LEU A 117 -6.47 14.45 -2.77
C LEU A 117 -5.92 13.60 -1.61
N ALA A 118 -5.04 14.17 -0.77
CA ALA A 118 -4.54 13.49 0.42
C ALA A 118 -5.65 13.16 1.42
N ASN A 119 -6.57 14.10 1.65
CA ASN A 119 -7.71 13.83 2.52
C ASN A 119 -8.68 12.81 1.90
N GLU A 120 -8.89 12.86 0.58
CA GLU A 120 -9.77 11.91 -0.12
C GLU A 120 -9.20 10.49 -0.11
N ALA A 121 -7.88 10.34 -0.29
CA ALA A 121 -7.21 9.05 -0.31
C ALA A 121 -7.02 8.42 1.09
N LEU A 122 -7.05 9.21 2.16
CA LEU A 122 -6.78 8.71 3.53
C LEU A 122 -8.03 8.69 4.44
N ASN A 123 -9.19 9.05 3.91
CA ASN A 123 -10.48 8.97 4.63
C ASN A 123 -11.09 7.59 4.52
#